data_AF-A0A1D8A311-F1
#
_entry.id   AF-A0A1D8A311-F1
#
_cell.length_a   1.000
_cell.length_b   1.000
_cell.length_c   1.000
_cell.angle_alpha   90.00
_cell.angle_beta   90.00
_cell.angle_gamma   90.00
#
_symmetry.space_group_name_H-M   'P 1'
#
loop_
_entity.id
_entity.type
_entity.pdbx_description
1 polymer ?
#
loop_
_entity_poly.entity_id
_entity_poly.type
_entity_poly.pdbx_seq_one_letter_code
_entity_poly.pdbx_strand_id
1 'polypeptide(L)'
;MRLEQAADLHPHCPPKHQGRQVWVAEQMSRKGHKVSNETVRKWFEGEAKPRPEKGAVLAEVMGVDPAWLQLGIDTGMTTRDRKVRNAMASGAVNMVAGIIQMDGGAPAFPDTADTRAEREHIDLYAIIKGANYALHVATGEKAGDQVGFSVPSALGENVIVLVLVRHGLHFSLFEATPDIIELNSEMKGGSFEVHADAAALRQITGFTERL
;
A
#
# COMPACT_ATOMS: atom_id res chain seq x y z
N MET A 1 20.79 -7.13 10.85
CA MET A 1 21.04 -6.72 9.43
C MET A 1 19.77 -6.21 8.76
N ARG A 2 19.83 -5.43 7.67
CA ARG A 2 18.62 -4.90 6.98
C ARG A 2 17.69 -6.00 6.46
N LEU A 3 18.26 -7.11 5.98
CA LEU A 3 17.47 -8.27 5.57
C LEU A 3 16.72 -8.92 6.75
N GLU A 4 17.31 -8.93 7.96
CA GLU A 4 16.60 -9.38 9.16
C GLU A 4 15.43 -8.45 9.48
N GLN A 5 15.66 -7.13 9.44
CA GLN A 5 14.62 -6.13 9.69
C GLN A 5 13.46 -6.25 8.67
N ALA A 6 13.78 -6.43 7.39
CA ALA A 6 12.76 -6.64 6.36
C ALA A 6 11.96 -7.93 6.61
N ALA A 7 12.64 -9.02 6.97
CA ALA A 7 12.00 -10.29 7.27
C ALA A 7 11.12 -10.25 8.52
N ASP A 8 11.50 -9.47 9.54
CA ASP A 8 10.71 -9.31 10.77
C ASP A 8 9.44 -8.47 10.55
N LEU A 9 9.45 -7.58 9.55
CA LEU A 9 8.31 -6.72 9.19
C LEU A 9 7.40 -7.34 8.11
N HIS A 10 7.80 -8.47 7.52
CA HIS A 10 7.09 -9.08 6.41
C HIS A 10 5.99 -10.05 6.90
N PRO A 11 4.71 -9.84 6.55
CA PRO A 11 3.56 -10.51 7.16
C PRO A 11 3.55 -12.04 7.01
N HIS A 12 4.11 -12.55 5.91
CA HIS A 12 4.17 -14.00 5.65
C HIS A 12 5.54 -14.63 5.89
N CYS A 13 6.53 -13.85 6.33
CA CYS A 13 7.88 -14.36 6.54
C CYS A 13 7.96 -15.01 7.94
N PRO A 14 8.38 -16.28 8.06
CA PRO A 14 8.44 -16.94 9.35
C PRO A 14 9.38 -16.24 10.35
N PRO A 15 9.10 -16.36 11.67
CA PRO A 15 9.97 -15.87 12.73
C PRO A 15 11.39 -16.48 12.66
N LYS A 16 12.33 -15.83 13.34
CA LYS A 16 13.72 -16.30 13.43
C LYS A 16 13.72 -17.72 14.01
N HIS A 17 14.53 -18.59 13.42
CA HIS A 17 14.61 -20.03 13.75
C HIS A 17 13.37 -20.89 13.39
N GLN A 18 12.37 -20.35 12.68
CA GLN A 18 11.18 -21.09 12.23
C GLN A 18 11.12 -21.30 10.71
N GLY A 19 12.26 -21.65 10.09
CA GLY A 19 12.29 -21.94 8.65
C GLY A 19 12.32 -20.72 7.73
N ARG A 20 12.55 -19.51 8.26
CA ARG A 20 12.70 -18.26 7.49
C ARG A 20 13.59 -18.39 6.25
N GLN A 21 14.75 -19.03 6.39
CA GLN A 21 15.71 -19.17 5.28
C GLN A 21 15.15 -20.03 4.14
N VAL A 22 14.40 -21.07 4.49
CA VAL A 22 13.71 -21.95 3.53
C VAL A 22 12.63 -21.17 2.80
N TRP A 23 11.81 -20.43 3.55
CA TRP A 23 10.76 -19.60 2.97
C TRP A 23 11.30 -18.59 1.96
N VAL A 24 12.40 -17.89 2.28
CA VAL A 24 13.04 -16.94 1.35
C VAL A 24 13.57 -17.64 0.09
N ALA A 25 14.23 -18.79 0.24
CA ALA A 25 14.74 -19.55 -0.88
C ALA A 25 13.61 -20.02 -1.81
N GLU A 26 12.47 -20.44 -1.24
CA GLU A 26 11.27 -20.82 -1.98
C GLU A 26 10.65 -19.65 -2.74
N GLN A 27 10.49 -18.49 -2.09
CA GLN A 27 9.95 -17.29 -2.77
C GLN A 27 10.84 -16.83 -3.92
N MET A 28 12.17 -16.84 -3.71
CA MET A 28 13.14 -16.54 -4.76
C MET A 28 13.03 -17.54 -5.92
N SER A 29 12.88 -18.83 -5.62
CA SER A 29 12.71 -19.87 -6.64
C SER A 29 11.40 -19.73 -7.42
N ARG A 30 10.30 -19.31 -6.78
CA ARG A 30 9.02 -19.03 -7.46
C ARG A 30 9.13 -17.90 -8.48
N LYS A 31 10.03 -16.94 -8.22
CA LYS A 31 10.37 -15.86 -9.15
C LYS A 31 11.46 -16.23 -10.17
N GLY A 32 11.83 -17.51 -10.29
CA GLY A 32 12.82 -17.99 -11.25
C GLY A 32 14.28 -17.91 -10.78
N HIS A 33 14.55 -17.46 -9.55
CA HIS A 33 15.90 -17.30 -9.02
C HIS A 33 16.22 -18.37 -7.97
N LYS A 34 16.73 -19.52 -8.43
CA LYS A 34 17.18 -20.59 -7.53
C LYS A 34 18.37 -20.14 -6.68
N VAL A 35 18.22 -20.29 -5.37
CA VAL A 35 19.25 -20.02 -4.36
C VAL A 35 19.23 -21.13 -3.30
N SER A 36 20.39 -21.47 -2.75
CA SER A 36 20.46 -22.46 -1.66
C SER A 36 20.14 -21.81 -0.31
N ASN A 37 19.62 -22.60 0.64
CA ASN A 37 19.40 -22.15 2.02
C ASN A 37 20.69 -21.61 2.66
N GLU A 38 21.84 -22.21 2.34
CA GLU A 38 23.14 -21.75 2.80
C GLU A 38 23.50 -20.36 2.24
N THR A 39 23.14 -20.08 0.99
CA THR A 39 23.33 -18.74 0.40
C THR A 39 22.47 -17.71 1.13
N VAL A 40 21.22 -18.05 1.42
CA VAL A 40 20.29 -17.19 2.16
C VAL A 40 20.77 -16.97 3.60
N ARG A 41 21.27 -18.01 4.28
CA ARG A 41 21.91 -17.91 5.60
C ARG A 41 23.03 -16.86 5.59
N LYS A 42 23.94 -16.94 4.62
CA LYS A 42 25.04 -15.98 4.45
C LYS A 42 24.56 -14.55 4.24
N TRP A 43 23.42 -14.35 3.58
CA TRP A 43 22.82 -13.02 3.42
C TRP A 43 22.23 -12.48 4.72
N PHE A 44 21.58 -13.33 5.52
CA PHE A 44 21.04 -12.94 6.83
C PHE A 44 22.14 -12.59 7.83
N GLU A 45 23.26 -13.31 7.79
CA GLU A 45 24.41 -13.11 8.68
C GLU A 45 25.40 -12.06 8.17
N GLY A 46 25.28 -11.63 6.91
CA GLY A 46 26.14 -10.62 6.32
C GLY A 46 27.49 -11.13 5.83
N GLU A 47 27.71 -12.44 5.87
CA GLU A 47 28.88 -13.12 5.31
C GLU A 47 28.97 -12.95 3.79
N ALA A 48 27.83 -12.76 3.11
CA ALA A 48 27.77 -12.50 1.68
C ALA A 48 26.66 -11.49 1.33
N LYS A 49 26.83 -10.80 0.20
CA LYS A 49 25.79 -9.94 -0.39
C LYS A 49 25.19 -10.59 -1.64
N PRO A 50 23.87 -10.47 -1.86
CA PRO A 50 23.27 -10.87 -3.13
C PRO A 50 23.83 -10.02 -4.27
N ARG A 51 24.03 -10.64 -5.45
CA ARG A 51 24.35 -9.89 -6.68
C ARG A 51 23.17 -8.95 -7.03
N PRO A 52 23.39 -7.83 -7.74
CA PRO A 52 22.35 -6.83 -8.00
C PRO A 52 21.03 -7.40 -8.51
N GLU A 53 21.09 -8.31 -9.49
CA GLU A 53 19.92 -9.02 -10.04
C GLU A 53 19.15 -9.79 -8.96
N LYS A 54 19.83 -10.63 -8.17
CA LYS A 54 19.21 -11.37 -7.06
C LYS A 54 18.78 -10.47 -5.92
N GLY A 55 19.47 -9.35 -5.71
CA GLY A 55 19.15 -8.39 -4.67
C GLY A 55 17.89 -7.59 -4.98
N ALA A 56 17.61 -7.30 -6.26
CA ALA A 56 16.37 -6.65 -6.67
C ALA A 56 15.17 -7.58 -6.42
N VAL A 57 15.30 -8.85 -6.81
CA VAL A 57 14.28 -9.88 -6.58
C VAL A 57 14.09 -10.13 -5.08
N LEU A 58 15.18 -10.16 -4.31
CA LEU A 58 15.10 -10.32 -2.85
C LEU A 58 14.37 -9.13 -2.20
N ALA A 59 14.60 -7.91 -2.67
CA ALA A 59 13.90 -6.72 -2.19
C ALA A 59 12.40 -6.79 -2.53
N GLU A 60 12.06 -7.26 -3.73
CA GLU A 60 10.68 -7.51 -4.14
C GLU A 60 10.00 -8.58 -3.29
N VAL A 61 10.67 -9.73 -3.05
CA VAL A 61 10.19 -10.79 -2.14
C VAL A 61 9.95 -10.25 -0.73
N MET A 62 10.73 -9.27 -0.30
CA MET A 62 10.65 -8.66 1.02
C MET A 62 9.74 -7.44 1.07
N GLY A 63 9.17 -6.99 -0.05
CA GLY A 63 8.34 -5.78 -0.11
C GLY A 63 9.07 -4.53 0.39
N VAL A 64 10.36 -4.38 0.04
CA VAL A 64 11.21 -3.23 0.40
C VAL A 64 11.93 -2.67 -0.83
N ASP A 65 12.46 -1.45 -0.72
CA ASP A 65 13.24 -0.81 -1.78
C ASP A 65 14.60 -1.53 -1.99
N PRO A 66 14.99 -1.82 -3.25
CA PRO A 66 16.27 -2.47 -3.57
C PRO A 66 17.52 -1.70 -3.13
N ALA A 67 17.52 -0.37 -3.23
CA ALA A 67 18.62 0.49 -2.79
C ALA A 67 18.71 0.52 -1.24
N TRP A 68 17.57 0.52 -0.55
CA TRP A 68 17.55 0.38 0.92
C TRP A 68 18.14 -0.97 1.35
N LEU A 69 17.74 -2.07 0.71
CA LEU A 69 18.20 -3.40 1.06
C LEU A 69 19.70 -3.60 0.77
N GLN A 70 20.17 -3.16 -0.41
CA GLN A 70 21.53 -3.44 -0.89
C GLN A 70 22.56 -2.41 -0.41
N LEU A 71 22.21 -1.12 -0.46
CA LEU A 71 23.13 -0.01 -0.23
C LEU A 71 22.90 0.65 1.13
N GLY A 72 21.72 0.45 1.73
CA GLY A 72 21.36 1.16 2.94
C GLY A 72 21.12 2.64 2.74
N ILE A 73 20.97 3.04 1.48
CA ILE A 73 20.57 4.37 1.08
C ILE A 73 19.07 4.38 1.19
N ASP A 74 18.57 5.20 2.10
CA ASP A 74 17.14 5.43 2.25
C ASP A 74 16.70 6.31 1.08
N THR A 75 16.14 5.72 0.03
CA THR A 75 15.64 6.42 -1.17
C THR A 75 14.28 7.10 -0.94
N GLY A 76 13.89 7.30 0.33
CA GLY A 76 12.84 8.25 0.70
C GLY A 76 11.54 7.64 1.21
N MET A 77 11.57 6.47 1.87
CA MET A 77 10.44 6.07 2.69
C MET A 77 10.91 5.22 3.86
N THR A 78 11.12 5.87 5.00
CA THR A 78 11.59 5.21 6.22
C THR A 78 10.52 4.27 6.78
N THR A 79 10.89 3.26 7.58
CA THR A 79 9.92 2.42 8.33
C THR A 79 9.01 3.24 9.24
N ARG A 80 9.50 4.40 9.70
CA ARG A 80 8.72 5.39 10.45
C ARG A 80 7.71 6.08 9.56
N ASP A 81 8.09 6.46 8.33
CA ASP A 81 7.17 7.02 7.33
C ASP A 81 6.14 5.99 6.91
N ARG A 82 6.51 4.72 6.75
CA ARG A 82 5.55 3.62 6.50
C ARG A 82 4.60 3.41 7.68
N LYS A 83 5.07 3.46 8.92
CA LYS A 83 4.23 3.34 10.13
C LYS A 83 3.31 4.56 10.30
N VAL A 84 3.80 5.76 10.02
CA VAL A 84 3.02 7.00 10.03
C VAL A 84 2.00 6.99 8.88
N ARG A 85 2.39 6.57 7.68
CA ARG A 85 1.51 6.43 6.50
C ARG A 85 0.45 5.34 6.72
N ASN A 86 0.79 4.21 7.35
CA ASN A 86 -0.17 3.19 7.77
C ASN A 86 -1.13 3.68 8.86
N ALA A 87 -0.63 4.45 9.84
CA ALA A 87 -1.47 5.04 10.88
C ALA A 87 -2.37 6.17 10.33
N MET A 88 -1.87 6.96 9.36
CA MET A 88 -2.65 7.97 8.65
C MET A 88 -3.66 7.35 7.69
N ALA A 89 -3.31 6.28 6.98
CA ALA A 89 -4.25 5.49 6.18
C ALA A 89 -5.35 4.91 7.07
N SER A 90 -4.99 4.32 8.22
CA SER A 90 -5.98 3.87 9.21
C SER A 90 -6.85 5.02 9.74
N GLY A 91 -6.28 6.21 9.97
CA GLY A 91 -7.03 7.41 10.36
C GLY A 91 -7.98 7.93 9.27
N ALA A 92 -7.53 7.95 8.01
CA ALA A 92 -8.31 8.39 6.87
C ALA A 92 -9.47 7.43 6.59
N VAL A 93 -9.25 6.12 6.65
CA VAL A 93 -10.30 5.11 6.52
C VAL A 93 -11.36 5.30 7.62
N ASN A 94 -10.94 5.49 8.88
CA ASN A 94 -11.85 5.74 9.98
C ASN A 94 -12.66 7.04 9.81
N MET A 95 -12.03 8.10 9.30
CA MET A 95 -12.75 9.34 8.98
C MET A 95 -13.80 9.13 7.89
N VAL A 96 -13.44 8.47 6.79
CA VAL A 96 -14.38 8.16 5.69
C VAL A 96 -15.54 7.31 6.21
N ALA A 97 -15.26 6.28 7.01
CA ALA A 97 -16.29 5.47 7.66
C ALA A 97 -17.23 6.31 8.53
N GLY A 98 -16.68 7.22 9.35
CA GLY A 98 -17.47 8.14 10.17
C GLY A 98 -18.36 9.07 9.34
N ILE A 99 -17.86 9.61 8.22
CA ILE A 99 -18.66 10.46 7.32
C ILE A 99 -19.79 9.65 6.69
N ILE A 100 -19.49 8.45 6.17
CA ILE A 100 -20.52 7.54 5.62
C ILE A 100 -21.59 7.26 6.67
N GLN A 101 -21.20 7.00 7.92
CA GLN A 101 -22.14 6.73 9.01
C GLN A 101 -22.97 7.97 9.37
N MET A 102 -22.37 9.16 9.40
CA MET A 102 -23.08 10.43 9.62
C MET A 102 -24.10 10.73 8.51
N ASP A 103 -23.79 10.32 7.28
CA ASP A 103 -24.70 10.40 6.12
C ASP A 103 -25.73 9.26 6.07
N GLY A 104 -25.80 8.41 7.10
CA GLY A 104 -26.78 7.32 7.22
C GLY A 104 -26.42 6.04 6.47
N GLY A 105 -25.19 5.91 5.97
CA GLY A 105 -24.65 4.67 5.44
C GLY A 105 -24.18 3.70 6.52
N ALA A 106 -23.91 2.46 6.11
CA ALA A 106 -23.37 1.42 6.99
C ALA A 106 -21.97 1.01 6.53
N PRO A 107 -20.90 1.56 7.13
CA PRO A 107 -19.53 1.14 6.85
C PRO A 107 -19.21 -0.21 7.52
N ALA A 108 -18.38 -1.03 6.88
CA ALA A 108 -17.89 -2.29 7.41
C ALA A 108 -16.41 -2.49 7.01
N PHE A 109 -15.56 -2.76 8.00
CA PHE A 109 -14.15 -3.02 7.77
C PHE A 109 -13.95 -4.50 7.38
N PRO A 110 -13.09 -4.80 6.39
CA PRO A 110 -12.74 -6.18 6.08
C PRO A 110 -12.15 -6.92 7.29
N ASP A 111 -12.47 -8.20 7.41
CA ASP A 111 -11.80 -9.09 8.36
C ASP A 111 -10.43 -9.49 7.81
N THR A 112 -9.51 -9.86 8.70
CA THR A 112 -8.21 -10.47 8.42
C THR A 112 -8.30 -11.73 7.54
N ALA A 113 -9.44 -12.42 7.51
CA ALA A 113 -9.68 -13.57 6.65
C ALA A 113 -10.31 -13.22 5.28
N ASP A 114 -10.59 -11.94 5.01
CA ASP A 114 -11.18 -11.50 3.74
C ASP A 114 -10.14 -11.46 2.62
N THR A 115 -9.98 -12.60 1.96
CA THR A 115 -9.09 -12.77 0.79
C THR A 115 -9.45 -11.87 -0.38
N ARG A 116 -10.70 -11.39 -0.49
CA ARG A 116 -11.09 -10.45 -1.54
C ARG A 116 -10.52 -9.07 -1.22
N ALA A 117 -10.70 -8.61 0.00
CA ALA A 117 -10.17 -7.31 0.42
C ALA A 117 -8.65 -7.24 0.31
N GLU A 118 -7.95 -8.33 0.66
CA GLU A 118 -6.51 -8.43 0.47
C GLU A 118 -6.11 -8.35 -1.01
N ARG A 119 -6.78 -9.11 -1.88
CA ARG A 119 -6.46 -9.16 -3.32
C ARG A 119 -6.80 -7.89 -4.06
N GLU A 120 -7.93 -7.26 -3.73
CA GLU A 120 -8.46 -6.09 -4.43
C GLU A 120 -8.09 -4.77 -3.74
N HIS A 121 -7.32 -4.83 -2.65
CA HIS A 121 -6.90 -3.70 -1.83
C HIS A 121 -8.07 -2.85 -1.30
N ILE A 122 -9.09 -3.53 -0.76
CA ILE A 122 -10.27 -2.89 -0.18
C ILE A 122 -9.96 -2.53 1.27
N ASP A 123 -10.10 -1.26 1.63
CA ASP A 123 -9.93 -0.79 3.01
C ASP A 123 -11.27 -0.72 3.76
N LEU A 124 -12.36 -0.49 3.03
CA LEU A 124 -13.68 -0.28 3.59
C LEU A 124 -14.77 -0.76 2.65
N TYR A 125 -15.73 -1.52 3.17
CA TYR A 125 -17.02 -1.73 2.53
C TYR A 125 -18.03 -0.73 3.06
N ALA A 126 -19.01 -0.36 2.24
CA ALA A 126 -20.10 0.48 2.67
C ALA A 126 -21.41 0.10 2.00
N ILE A 127 -22.50 0.16 2.76
CA ILE A 127 -23.86 0.16 2.21
C ILE A 127 -24.37 1.59 2.26
N ILE A 128 -24.63 2.18 1.09
CA ILE A 128 -25.20 3.52 0.96
C ILE A 128 -26.45 3.38 0.10
N LYS A 129 -27.62 3.76 0.62
CA LYS A 129 -28.94 3.55 -0.04
C LYS A 129 -29.21 2.12 -0.52
N GLY A 130 -28.70 1.12 0.20
CA GLY A 130 -28.90 -0.29 -0.18
C GLY A 130 -28.01 -0.77 -1.32
N ALA A 131 -27.15 0.08 -1.87
CA ALA A 131 -26.09 -0.34 -2.80
C ALA A 131 -24.80 -0.63 -2.01
N ASN A 132 -24.09 -1.70 -2.42
CA ASN A 132 -22.83 -2.11 -1.81
C ASN A 132 -21.65 -1.49 -2.55
N TYR A 133 -20.72 -0.90 -1.80
CA TYR A 133 -19.51 -0.28 -2.33
C TYR A 133 -18.29 -0.92 -1.70
N ALA A 134 -17.25 -1.15 -2.52
CA ALA A 134 -15.90 -1.47 -2.08
C ALA A 134 -15.03 -0.22 -2.28
N LEU A 135 -14.35 0.21 -1.23
CA LEU A 135 -13.62 1.47 -1.19
C LEU A 135 -12.15 1.22 -0.82
N HIS A 136 -11.27 1.87 -1.56
CA HIS A 136 -9.87 2.08 -1.20
C HIS A 136 -9.69 3.54 -0.76
N VAL A 137 -9.01 3.78 0.35
CA VAL A 137 -8.82 5.13 0.89
C VAL A 137 -7.34 5.49 0.90
N ALA A 138 -6.98 6.41 0.01
CA ALA A 138 -5.65 6.99 -0.06
C ALA A 138 -5.58 8.31 0.72
N THR A 139 -4.45 8.57 1.36
CA THR A 139 -4.13 9.92 1.88
C THR A 139 -3.42 10.71 0.80
N GLY A 140 -3.96 11.87 0.45
CA GLY A 140 -3.36 12.78 -0.51
C GLY A 140 -2.62 13.94 0.14
N GLU A 141 -1.54 14.37 -0.50
CA GLU A 141 -0.79 15.57 -0.16
C GLU A 141 -1.00 16.64 -1.24
N LYS A 142 -1.35 17.86 -0.82
CA LYS A 142 -1.53 18.97 -1.75
C LYS A 142 -0.23 19.73 -1.93
N ALA A 143 0.21 19.90 -3.16
CA ALA A 143 1.35 20.71 -3.56
C ALA A 143 0.89 21.74 -4.62
N GLY A 144 0.60 22.96 -4.18
CA GLY A 144 -0.04 23.96 -5.05
C GLY A 144 -1.45 23.51 -5.44
N ASP A 145 -1.72 23.43 -6.74
CA ASP A 145 -3.01 22.97 -7.29
C ASP A 145 -3.05 21.46 -7.55
N GLN A 146 -1.92 20.76 -7.34
CA GLN A 146 -1.86 19.32 -7.52
C GLN A 146 -2.10 18.57 -6.22
N VAL A 147 -2.71 17.40 -6.33
CA VAL A 147 -2.86 16.40 -5.28
C VAL A 147 -2.04 15.18 -5.67
N GLY A 148 -1.03 14.88 -4.86
CA GLY A 148 -0.23 13.66 -4.94
C GLY A 148 -0.80 12.58 -4.03
N PHE A 149 -1.02 11.38 -4.54
CA PHE A 149 -1.47 10.23 -3.75
C PHE A 149 -0.98 8.91 -4.37
N SER A 150 -0.95 7.85 -3.56
CA SER A 150 -0.51 6.52 -4.01
C SER A 150 -1.67 5.53 -3.99
N VAL A 151 -1.77 4.72 -5.04
CA VAL A 151 -2.78 3.66 -5.20
C VAL A 151 -2.06 2.35 -5.53
N PRO A 152 -2.47 1.19 -4.98
CA PRO A 152 -1.92 -0.11 -5.36
C PRO A 152 -2.05 -0.39 -6.85
N SER A 153 -1.03 -1.00 -7.47
CA SER A 153 -1.09 -1.31 -8.90
C SER A 153 -2.02 -2.48 -9.26
N ALA A 154 -2.49 -3.22 -8.25
CA ALA A 154 -3.40 -4.36 -8.39
C ALA A 154 -4.80 -4.05 -7.84
N LEU A 155 -5.23 -2.79 -7.90
CA LEU A 155 -6.56 -2.38 -7.43
C LEU A 155 -7.67 -3.13 -8.20
N GLY A 156 -8.70 -3.60 -7.50
CA GLY A 156 -9.84 -4.26 -8.15
C GLY A 156 -10.64 -3.31 -9.04
N GLU A 157 -11.14 -3.80 -10.18
CA GLU A 157 -11.87 -2.99 -11.19
C GLU A 157 -13.10 -2.24 -10.64
N ASN A 158 -13.74 -2.79 -9.60
CA ASN A 158 -14.95 -2.23 -9.00
C ASN A 158 -14.68 -1.52 -7.66
N VAL A 159 -13.41 -1.26 -7.33
CA VAL A 159 -13.02 -0.56 -6.11
C VAL A 159 -12.96 0.94 -6.38
N ILE A 160 -13.71 1.71 -5.60
CA ILE A 160 -13.71 3.17 -5.70
C ILE A 160 -12.54 3.71 -4.89
N VAL A 161 -11.73 4.57 -5.50
CA VAL A 161 -10.62 5.24 -4.82
C VAL A 161 -11.09 6.57 -4.26
N LEU A 162 -10.98 6.69 -2.94
CA LEU A 162 -11.24 7.91 -2.20
C LEU A 162 -9.91 8.52 -1.74
N VAL A 163 -9.68 9.79 -2.07
CA VAL A 163 -8.47 10.51 -1.69
C VAL A 163 -8.82 11.54 -0.63
N LEU A 164 -8.29 11.34 0.57
CA LEU A 164 -8.46 12.27 1.67
C LEU A 164 -7.27 13.22 1.76
N VAL A 165 -7.51 14.50 1.53
CA VAL A 165 -6.49 15.54 1.59
C VAL A 165 -6.70 16.40 2.82
N ARG A 166 -5.69 16.48 3.69
CA ARG A 166 -5.79 17.21 4.97
C ARG A 166 -5.20 18.61 4.86
N HIS A 167 -5.92 19.60 5.39
CA HIS A 167 -5.52 21.00 5.51
C HIS A 167 -5.69 21.47 6.98
N GLY A 168 -4.71 21.17 7.83
CA GLY A 168 -4.79 21.47 9.27
C GLY A 168 -5.84 20.60 9.97
N LEU A 169 -6.96 21.19 10.37
CA LEU A 169 -8.13 20.48 10.93
C LEU A 169 -9.26 20.28 9.91
N HIS A 170 -9.15 20.88 8.74
CA HIS A 170 -10.07 20.67 7.63
C HIS A 170 -9.56 19.53 6.75
N PHE A 171 -10.47 18.91 6.02
CA PHE A 171 -10.13 17.93 5.00
C PHE A 171 -11.03 18.12 3.79
N SER A 172 -10.52 17.70 2.64
CA SER A 172 -11.28 17.52 1.42
C SER A 172 -11.24 16.05 1.05
N LEU A 173 -12.39 15.52 0.66
CA LEU A 173 -12.51 14.16 0.15
C LEU A 173 -12.73 14.23 -1.36
N PHE A 174 -12.02 13.42 -2.10
CA PHE A 174 -12.14 13.32 -3.55
C PHE A 174 -12.36 11.88 -3.97
N GLU A 175 -13.05 11.68 -5.09
CA GLU A 175 -13.07 10.43 -5.84
C GLU A 175 -12.06 10.54 -6.98
N ALA A 176 -11.13 9.58 -7.04
CA ALA A 176 -10.22 9.41 -8.17
C ALA A 176 -10.78 8.34 -9.11
N THR A 177 -11.13 8.73 -10.33
CA THR A 177 -11.63 7.80 -11.34
C THR A 177 -10.48 7.00 -11.97
N PRO A 178 -10.76 5.82 -12.54
CA PRO A 178 -9.76 5.03 -13.26
C PRO A 178 -9.00 5.86 -14.31
N ASP A 179 -9.72 6.65 -15.12
CA ASP A 179 -9.12 7.52 -16.13
C ASP A 179 -8.09 8.49 -15.56
N ILE A 180 -8.38 9.10 -14.39
CA ILE A 180 -7.44 10.04 -13.75
C ILE A 180 -6.20 9.30 -13.25
N ILE A 181 -6.37 8.11 -12.68
CA ILE A 181 -5.27 7.29 -12.17
C ILE A 181 -4.38 6.84 -13.33
N GLU A 182 -4.97 6.35 -14.43
CA GLU A 182 -4.23 5.89 -15.61
C GLU A 182 -3.47 7.01 -16.29
N LEU A 183 -4.09 8.18 -16.48
CA LEU A 183 -3.49 9.30 -17.21
C LEU A 183 -2.39 10.03 -16.43
N ASN A 184 -2.38 9.93 -15.10
CA ASN A 184 -1.51 10.75 -14.24
C ASN A 184 -0.63 9.91 -13.29
N SER A 185 -0.43 8.62 -13.59
CA SER A 185 0.36 7.72 -12.74
C SER A 185 1.78 7.47 -13.25
N GLU A 186 2.70 7.36 -12.30
CA GLU A 186 4.00 6.74 -12.49
C GLU A 186 4.11 5.50 -11.59
N MET A 187 4.57 4.39 -12.16
CA MET A 187 4.74 3.14 -11.41
C MET A 187 5.97 3.22 -10.50
N LYS A 188 5.77 3.08 -9.19
CA LYS A 188 6.83 3.11 -8.18
C LYS A 188 6.59 2.02 -7.13
N GLY A 189 7.47 1.00 -7.13
CA GLY A 189 7.52 -0.01 -6.07
C GLY A 189 6.23 -0.81 -5.85
N GLY A 190 5.49 -1.14 -6.91
CA GLY A 190 4.22 -1.89 -6.82
C GLY A 190 2.98 -1.03 -6.53
N SER A 191 3.13 0.29 -6.59
CA SER A 191 2.04 1.26 -6.51
C SER A 191 2.13 2.25 -7.67
N PHE A 192 1.01 2.86 -8.01
CA PHE A 192 0.92 4.03 -8.86
C PHE A 192 1.01 5.27 -7.96
N GLU A 193 2.03 6.10 -8.14
CA GLU A 193 2.04 7.45 -7.60
C GLU A 193 1.32 8.35 -8.61
N VAL A 194 0.22 8.97 -8.17
CA VAL A 194 -0.67 9.78 -9.00
C VAL A 194 -0.50 11.23 -8.64
N HIS A 195 -0.30 12.08 -9.65
CA HIS A 195 -0.25 13.54 -9.49
C HIS A 195 -1.32 14.19 -10.36
N ALA A 196 -2.48 14.47 -9.78
CA ALA A 196 -3.62 15.04 -10.50
C ALA A 196 -3.87 16.49 -10.07
N ASP A 197 -4.41 17.30 -10.98
CA ASP A 197 -4.98 18.60 -10.62
C ASP A 197 -6.19 18.38 -9.69
N ALA A 198 -6.24 19.12 -8.58
CA ALA A 198 -7.36 19.08 -7.65
C ALA A 198 -8.71 19.37 -8.33
N ALA A 199 -8.72 20.21 -9.36
CA ALA A 199 -9.92 20.54 -10.13
C ALA A 199 -10.39 19.40 -11.05
N ALA A 200 -9.50 18.48 -11.42
CA ALA A 200 -9.85 17.29 -12.20
C ALA A 200 -10.45 16.19 -11.32
N LEU A 201 -10.16 16.19 -10.02
CA LEU A 201 -10.71 15.24 -9.06
C LEU A 201 -12.16 15.61 -8.71
N ARG A 202 -13.04 14.60 -8.64
CA ARG A 202 -14.43 14.82 -8.21
C ARG A 202 -14.45 15.00 -6.69
N GLN A 203 -14.70 16.22 -6.23
CA GLN A 203 -14.85 16.46 -4.79
C GLN A 203 -16.14 15.82 -4.25
N ILE A 204 -16.02 15.13 -3.12
CA ILE A 204 -17.14 14.60 -2.34
C ILE A 204 -17.34 15.50 -1.14
N THR A 205 -18.48 16.19 -1.11
CA THR A 205 -18.96 17.01 0.02
C THR A 205 -19.81 16.20 1.00
N GLY A 206 -20.38 15.09 0.53
CA GLY A 206 -21.08 14.09 1.33
C GLY A 206 -21.44 12.86 0.49
N PHE A 207 -21.63 11.72 1.13
CA PHE A 207 -22.18 10.51 0.50
C PHE A 207 -23.69 10.64 0.24
N THR A 208 -24.31 11.66 0.83
CA THR A 208 -25.65 12.15 0.49
C THR A 208 -25.75 12.70 -0.95
N GLU A 209 -24.64 12.99 -1.65
CA GLU A 209 -24.69 13.42 -3.06
C GLU A 209 -24.45 12.27 -4.05
N ARG A 210 -23.96 11.12 -3.58
CA ARG A 210 -23.86 9.88 -4.36
C ARG A 210 -25.16 9.07 -4.37
N LEU A 211 -26.22 9.70 -3.87
CA LEU A 211 -27.61 9.28 -3.76
C LEU A 211 -28.36 9.26 -5.08
#